data_AF-A0A967CXA6-F1
#
_entry.id   AF-A0A967CXA6-F1
#
_cell.length_a   1.000
_cell.length_b   1.000
_cell.length_c   1.000
_cell.angle_alpha   90.00
_cell.angle_beta   90.00
_cell.angle_gamma   90.00
#
_symmetry.space_group_name_H-M   'P 1'
#
loop_
_entity.id
_entity.type
_entity.pdbx_description
1 polymer ?
#
loop_
_entity_poly.entity_id
_entity_poly.type
_entity_poly.pdbx_seq_one_letter_code
_entity_poly.pdbx_strand_id
1 'polypeptide(L)' 'NLTIKGRTHPIIFKGTVTENNLSYDADLKLIFDRSKYDVRYRSASLFSDLGDRIIADDVKLTVKAKFKRDSKI' A
#
# COMPACT_ATOMS: atom_id res chain seq x y z
N ASN A 1 -9.31 -2.05 3.35
CA ASN A 1 -8.40 -1.91 4.50
C ASN A 1 -7.05 -2.52 4.17
N LEU A 2 -5.97 -2.01 4.76
CA LEU A 2 -4.64 -2.60 4.71
C LEU A 2 -4.34 -3.22 6.08
N THR A 3 -3.76 -4.42 6.08
CA THR A 3 -3.37 -5.13 7.29
C THR A 3 -1.88 -5.45 7.23
N ILE A 4 -1.11 -4.94 8.19
CA ILE A 4 0.33 -5.19 8.32
C ILE A 4 0.60 -5.46 9.80
N LYS A 5 1.34 -6.54 10.10
CA LYS A 5 1.63 -7.00 11.47
C LYS A 5 0.36 -7.08 12.36
N GLY A 6 -0.75 -7.56 11.80
CA GLY A 6 -2.02 -7.70 12.52
C GLY A 6 -2.77 -6.40 12.83
N ARG A 7 -2.21 -5.22 12.51
CA ARG A 7 -2.91 -3.93 12.60
C ARG A 7 -3.61 -3.64 11.29
N THR A 8 -4.88 -3.25 11.37
CA THR A 8 -5.73 -2.98 10.21
C THR A 8 -6.18 -1.54 10.23
N HIS A 9 -5.93 -0.81 9.15
CA HIS A 9 -6.41 0.57 9.00
C HIS A 9 -7.08 0.77 7.63
N PRO A 10 -8.05 1.70 7.54
CA PRO A 10 -8.59 2.10 6.26
C PRO A 10 -7.52 2.80 5.43
N ILE A 11 -7.55 2.55 4.13
CA ILE A 11 -6.65 3.16 3.16
C ILE A 11 -7.41 3.51 1.89
N ILE A 12 -6.88 4.45 1.12
CA ILE A 12 -7.43 4.87 -0.16
C ILE A 12 -6.44 4.48 -1.26
N PHE A 13 -6.90 3.67 -2.20
CA PHE A 13 -6.20 3.44 -3.46
C PHE A 13 -6.62 4.49 -4.47
N LYS A 14 -5.65 5.13 -5.12
CA LYS A 14 -5.88 6.04 -6.24
C LYS A 14 -5.31 5.40 -7.48
N GLY A 15 -6.06 5.36 -8.58
CA GLY A 15 -5.58 4.75 -9.80
C GLY A 15 -6.69 4.54 -10.80
N THR A 16 -6.37 3.78 -11.83
CA THR A 16 -7.27 3.47 -12.93
C THR A 16 -7.47 1.96 -13.03
N VAL A 17 -8.70 1.57 -13.31
CA VAL A 17 -9.04 0.21 -13.73
C VAL A 17 -9.50 0.31 -15.16
N THR A 18 -8.80 -0.38 -16.05
CA THR A 18 -9.12 -0.44 -17.48
C THR A 18 -9.77 -1.78 -17.76
N GLU A 19 -10.95 -1.72 -18.36
CA GLU A 19 -11.67 -2.90 -18.81
C GLU A 19 -11.21 -3.30 -20.22
N ASN A 20 -10.83 -4.56 -20.39
CA ASN A 20 -10.53 -5.19 -21.68
C ASN A 20 -11.57 -6.29 -21.96
N ASN A 21 -11.54 -6.95 -23.13
CA ASN A 21 -12.50 -8.00 -23.48
C ASN A 21 -12.43 -9.26 -22.60
N LEU A 22 -11.27 -9.56 -22.01
CA LEU A 22 -11.04 -10.78 -21.21
C LEU A 22 -10.47 -10.50 -19.82
N SER A 23 -10.17 -9.25 -19.50
CA SER A 23 -9.55 -8.89 -18.22
C SER A 23 -9.90 -7.49 -17.74
N TYR A 24 -9.65 -7.26 -16.46
CA TYR A 24 -9.54 -5.95 -15.85
C TYR A 24 -8.07 -5.74 -15.47
N ASP A 25 -7.47 -4.69 -16.02
CA ASP A 25 -6.09 -4.32 -15.75
C ASP A 25 -6.11 -3.09 -14.82
N ALA A 26 -5.47 -3.17 -13.66
CA ALA A 26 -5.52 -2.15 -12.62
C ALA A 26 -4.11 -1.61 -12.32
N ASP A 27 -3.96 -0.29 -12.43
CA ASP A 27 -2.75 0.45 -12.04
C ASP A 27 -3.11 1.34 -10.84
N LEU A 28 -2.74 0.89 -9.64
CA LEU A 28 -3.14 1.51 -8.38
C LEU A 28 -1.92 2.06 -7.64
N LYS A 29 -2.10 3.20 -6.98
CA LYS A 29 -1.13 3.83 -6.09
C LYS A 29 -1.75 4.00 -4.72
N LEU A 30 -0.94 3.74 -3.70
CA LEU A 30 -1.29 3.87 -2.30
C LEU A 30 -0.15 4.57 -1.58
N ILE A 31 -0.49 5.48 -0.68
CA ILE A 31 0.44 6.02 0.31
C ILE A 31 -0.14 5.70 1.68
N PHE A 32 0.67 5.12 2.56
CA PHE A 32 0.27 4.86 3.94
C PHE A 32 1.44 5.09 4.88
N ASP A 33 1.10 5.42 6.13
CA ASP A 33 2.06 5.62 7.22
C ASP A 33 2.36 4.27 7.89
N ARG A 34 3.60 3.81 7.80
CA ARG A 34 4.07 2.52 8.33
C ARG A 34 4.10 2.47 9.86
N SER A 35 4.21 3.61 10.55
CA SER A 35 4.28 3.68 12.02
C SER A 35 2.97 3.19 12.65
N LYS A 36 1.83 3.46 12.00
CA LYS A 36 0.48 2.99 12.39
C LYS A 36 0.38 1.47 12.43
N TYR A 37 1.23 0.78 11.66
CA TYR A 37 1.27 -0.67 11.57
C TYR A 37 2.38 -1.30 12.42
N ASP A 38 2.93 -0.57 13.40
CA ASP A 38 4.01 -1.02 14.28
C ASP A 38 5.30 -1.43 13.53
N VAL A 39 5.54 -0.80 12.38
CA VAL A 39 6.83 -0.87 11.67
C VAL A 39 7.74 0.21 12.23
N ARG A 40 8.51 -0.15 13.27
CA ARG A 40 9.21 0.81 14.13
C ARG A 40 10.59 1.27 13.66
N TYR A 41 11.27 0.46 12.86
CA TYR A 41 12.68 0.67 12.55
C TYR A 41 12.95 2.08 11.98
N ARG A 42 13.83 2.83 12.63
CA ARG A 42 14.25 4.19 12.22
C ARG A 42 13.10 5.17 11.93
N SER A 43 11.98 5.04 12.64
CA SER A 43 10.81 5.90 12.50
C SER A 43 10.94 7.13 13.40
N ALA A 44 10.94 8.33 12.81
CA ALA A 44 11.04 9.59 13.56
C ALA A 44 9.75 9.93 14.32
N SER A 45 8.59 9.39 13.92
CA SER A 45 7.34 9.54 14.68
C SER A 45 7.32 8.73 15.99
N LEU A 46 8.22 7.76 16.14
CA LEU A 46 8.31 6.87 17.30
C LEU A 46 9.55 7.09 18.16
N PHE A 47 10.63 7.63 17.60
CA PHE A 47 11.90 7.87 18.29
C PHE A 47 12.52 9.20 17.84
N SER A 48 13.09 9.94 18.79
CA SER A 48 13.66 11.29 18.56
C SER A 48 15.18 11.30 18.35
N ASP A 49 15.89 10.21 18.64
CA ASP A 49 17.36 10.13 18.72
C ASP A 49 18.02 9.43 17.51
N LEU A 50 17.46 9.63 16.32
CA LEU A 50 17.88 8.91 15.12
C LEU A 50 18.94 9.64 14.26
N GLY A 51 19.07 10.96 14.41
CA GLY A 51 19.95 11.79 13.57
C GLY A 51 19.74 11.50 12.08
N ASP A 52 20.83 11.28 11.34
CA ASP A 52 20.80 11.04 9.89
C ASP A 52 20.33 9.62 9.51
N ARG A 53 19.95 8.79 10.48
CA ARG A 53 19.50 7.40 10.22
C ARG A 53 18.00 7.30 9.97
N ILE A 54 17.25 8.39 9.94
CA ILE A 54 15.78 8.39 9.79
C ILE A 54 15.35 7.73 8.48
N ILE A 55 14.28 6.96 8.54
CA ILE A 55 13.54 6.45 7.39
C ILE A 55 12.12 7.05 7.45
N ALA A 56 11.67 7.64 6.35
CA ALA A 56 10.33 8.22 6.26
C ALA A 56 9.24 7.20 6.64
N ASP A 57 8.19 7.68 7.31
CA ASP A 57 7.07 6.82 7.69
C ASP A 57 6.09 6.57 6.55
N ASP A 58 6.01 7.51 5.60
CA ASP A 58 5.22 7.36 4.39
C ASP A 58 5.83 6.32 3.44
N VAL A 59 5.12 5.23 3.24
CA VAL A 59 5.42 4.20 2.26
C VAL A 59 4.53 4.39 1.04
N LYS A 60 5.16 4.54 -0.13
CA LYS A 60 4.49 4.64 -1.43
C LYS A 60 4.50 3.28 -2.10
N LEU A 61 3.32 2.71 -2.32
CA LEU A 61 3.14 1.44 -3.01
C LEU A 61 2.50 1.67 -4.37
N THR A 62 3.06 1.05 -5.41
CA THR A 62 2.43 0.92 -6.72
C THR A 62 2.06 -0.53 -6.95
N VAL A 63 0.81 -0.78 -7.30
CA VAL A 63 0.26 -2.11 -7.54
C VAL A 63 -0.19 -2.18 -8.99
N LYS A 64 0.33 -3.17 -9.71
CA LYS A 64 -0.19 -3.56 -11.03
C LYS A 64 -0.85 -4.91 -10.88
N ALA A 65 -2.14 -4.98 -11.19
CA ALA A 65 -2.91 -6.21 -11.08
C ALA A 65 -3.67 -6.48 -12.38
N LYS A 66 -3.83 -7.76 -12.71
CA LYS A 66 -4.58 -8.21 -13.87
C LYS A 66 -5.54 -9.31 -13.44
N PHE A 67 -6.83 -9.05 -13.59
CA PHE A 67 -7.89 -9.97 -13.24
C PHE A 67 -8.49 -10.51 -14.52
N LYS A 68 -8.33 -11.81 -14.79
CA LYS A 68 -9.02 -12.44 -15.92
C LYS A 68 -10.50 -12.61 -15.58
N ARG A 69 -11.39 -12.40 -16.55
CA ARG A 69 -12.78 -12.81 -16.39
C ARG A 69 -12.82 -14.33 -16.35
N ASP A 70 -13.46 -14.88 -15.31
CA ASP A 70 -13.72 -16.31 -15.26
C ASP A 70 -14.85 -16.61 -16.26
N SER A 71 -14.51 -17.21 -17.40
CA SER A 71 -15.49 -17.70 -18.36
C SER A 71 -16.02 -19.04 -17.85
N LYS A 72 -16.97 -19.00 -16.92
CA LYS A 72 -17.90 -20.11 -16.80
C LYS A 72 -18.86 -20.02 -17.99
N ILE A 73 -18.61 -20.89 -18.96
CA ILE A 73 -19.58 -21.33 -19.97
C ILE A 73 -20.78 -21.92 -19.24
#